data_AF-A0A124SB20-F1
#
_entry.id   AF-A0A124SB20-F1
#
_cell.length_a   1.000
_cell.length_b   1.000
_cell.length_c   1.000
_cell.angle_alpha   90.00
_cell.angle_beta   90.00
_cell.angle_gamma   90.00
#
_symmetry.space_group_name_H-M   'P 1'
#
loop_
_entity.id
_entity.type
_entity.pdbx_description
1 polymer ?
#
loop_
_entity_poly.entity_id
_entity_poly.type
_entity_poly.pdbx_seq_one_letter_code
_entity_poly.pdbx_strand_id
1 'polypeptide(L)'
;MMIDFPKQNIVVVGAGSAGIGVLKAARRTMARMLGNNEDAFESARSQFWVVDVNGLITEEREDIDHEVKPFARKTNEISHRGLREGASLVEVLQEVKPDVLLGLAAVGGLFSKEVLEAFRGSTSTRPAILAMSNPTTN
;
A
#
# COMPACT_ATOMS: atom_id res chain seq x y z
N MET A 1 -19.24 5.60 10.30
CA MET A 1 -19.68 4.71 9.20
C MET A 1 -18.45 4.01 8.66
N MET A 2 -18.51 2.70 8.40
CA MET A 2 -17.37 1.96 7.84
C MET A 2 -17.03 2.51 6.44
N ILE A 3 -15.75 2.77 6.17
CA ILE A 3 -15.31 3.20 4.84
C ILE A 3 -15.43 2.00 3.91
N ASP A 4 -16.11 2.19 2.78
CA ASP A 4 -16.29 1.16 1.75
C ASP A 4 -14.93 0.74 1.18
N PHE A 5 -14.77 -0.55 0.87
CA PHE A 5 -13.49 -1.13 0.48
C PHE A 5 -12.78 -0.38 -0.67
N PRO A 6 -13.46 0.01 -1.77
CA PRO A 6 -12.83 0.76 -2.86
C PRO A 6 -12.40 2.19 -2.51
N LYS A 7 -12.74 2.68 -1.31
CA LYS A 7 -12.38 4.02 -0.80
C LYS A 7 -11.31 3.98 0.27
N GLN A 8 -10.80 2.80 0.62
CA GLN A 8 -9.76 2.64 1.63
C GLN A 8 -8.38 2.88 1.04
N ASN A 9 -7.56 3.69 1.70
CA ASN A 9 -6.14 3.77 1.42
C ASN A 9 -5.42 2.61 2.10
N ILE A 10 -4.72 1.80 1.32
CA ILE A 10 -4.04 0.59 1.79
C ILE A 10 -2.54 0.76 1.55
N VAL A 11 -1.77 0.80 2.64
CA VAL A 11 -0.31 0.74 2.57
C VAL A 11 0.13 -0.71 2.69
N VAL A 12 0.97 -1.14 1.76
CA VAL A 12 1.44 -2.52 1.61
C VAL A 12 2.95 -2.51 1.73
N VAL A 13 3.47 -3.28 2.68
CA VAL A 13 4.91 -3.43 2.87
C VAL A 13 5.37 -4.79 2.36
N GLY A 14 6.25 -4.76 1.37
CA GLY A 14 6.72 -5.93 0.63
C GLY A 14 6.10 -6.00 -0.76
N ALA A 15 6.98 -6.10 -1.77
CA ALA A 15 6.62 -6.22 -3.19
C ALA A 15 6.95 -7.63 -3.75
N GLY A 16 7.04 -8.64 -2.88
CA GLY A 16 7.25 -10.03 -3.29
C GLY A 16 6.02 -10.67 -3.93
N SER A 17 6.22 -11.78 -4.63
CA SER A 17 5.19 -12.48 -5.40
C SER A 17 3.90 -12.76 -4.63
N ALA A 18 4.00 -13.25 -3.39
CA ALA A 18 2.84 -13.52 -2.54
C ALA A 18 2.04 -12.25 -2.25
N GLY A 19 2.73 -11.15 -1.93
CA GLY A 19 2.09 -9.87 -1.66
C GLY A 19 1.41 -9.30 -2.90
N ILE A 20 2.10 -9.32 -4.03
CA ILE A 20 1.54 -8.88 -5.31
C ILE A 20 0.33 -9.73 -5.73
N GLY A 21 0.32 -11.03 -5.44
CA GLY A 21 -0.86 -11.89 -5.64
C GLY A 21 -2.08 -11.42 -4.85
N VAL A 22 -1.90 -11.08 -3.56
CA VAL A 22 -2.97 -10.52 -2.71
C VAL A 22 -3.46 -9.18 -3.28
N LEU A 23 -2.55 -8.31 -3.70
CA LEU A 23 -2.90 -6.98 -4.25
C LEU A 23 -3.66 -7.10 -5.57
N LYS A 24 -3.28 -8.03 -6.45
CA LYS A 24 -4.01 -8.31 -7.70
C LYS A 24 -5.44 -8.77 -7.42
N ALA A 25 -5.62 -9.66 -6.43
CA ALA A 25 -6.95 -10.12 -6.03
C ALA A 25 -7.79 -8.98 -5.44
N ALA A 26 -7.21 -8.18 -4.54
CA ALA A 26 -7.86 -7.03 -3.91
C ALA A 26 -8.29 -5.99 -4.95
N ARG A 27 -7.39 -5.59 -5.86
CA ARG A 27 -7.67 -4.65 -6.96
C ARG A 27 -8.79 -5.14 -7.87
N ARG A 28 -8.78 -6.43 -8.24
CA ARG A 28 -9.85 -7.03 -9.06
C ARG A 28 -11.20 -7.00 -8.35
N THR A 29 -11.23 -7.27 -7.05
CA THR A 29 -12.45 -7.19 -6.24
C THR A 29 -12.97 -5.76 -6.15
N MET A 30 -12.11 -4.77 -5.86
CA MET A 30 -12.50 -3.35 -5.88
C MET A 30 -13.06 -2.93 -7.24
N ALA A 31 -12.38 -3.28 -8.33
CA ALA A 31 -12.85 -2.94 -9.68
C ALA A 31 -14.23 -3.54 -9.98
N ARG A 32 -14.49 -4.78 -9.54
CA ARG A 32 -15.82 -5.41 -9.67
C ARG A 32 -16.90 -4.68 -8.90
N MET A 33 -16.61 -4.23 -7.68
CA MET A 33 -17.55 -3.43 -6.87
C MET A 33 -17.85 -2.07 -7.53
N LEU A 34 -16.90 -1.52 -8.28
CA LEU A 34 -17.02 -0.23 -8.98
C LEU A 34 -17.58 -0.34 -10.42
N GLY A 35 -18.01 -1.53 -10.88
CA GLY A 35 -18.64 -1.72 -12.19
C GLY A 35 -17.77 -2.38 -13.27
N ASN A 36 -16.54 -2.81 -12.93
CA ASN A 36 -15.67 -3.66 -13.75
C ASN A 36 -15.31 -3.08 -15.14
N ASN A 37 -15.09 -1.77 -15.22
CA ASN A 37 -14.58 -1.07 -16.40
C ASN A 37 -13.15 -0.53 -16.17
N GLU A 38 -12.55 0.11 -17.16
CA GLU A 38 -11.17 0.60 -17.10
C GLU A 38 -10.97 1.64 -15.99
N ASP A 39 -11.88 2.59 -15.86
CA ASP A 39 -11.87 3.61 -14.79
C ASP A 39 -11.94 2.97 -13.39
N ALA A 40 -12.73 1.90 -13.23
CA ALA A 40 -12.82 1.14 -11.98
C ALA A 40 -11.48 0.46 -11.64
N PHE A 41 -10.74 -0.03 -12.63
CA PHE A 41 -9.43 -0.62 -12.41
C PHE A 41 -8.36 0.42 -12.05
N GLU A 42 -8.39 1.61 -12.65
CA GLU A 42 -7.50 2.72 -12.29
C GLU A 42 -7.85 3.27 -10.89
N SER A 43 -9.13 3.43 -10.58
CA SER A 43 -9.58 3.85 -9.25
C SER A 43 -9.16 2.86 -8.17
N ALA A 44 -9.35 1.56 -8.41
CA ALA A 44 -8.88 0.50 -7.50
C ALA A 44 -7.36 0.52 -7.34
N ARG A 45 -6.60 0.69 -8.43
CA ARG A 45 -5.13 0.78 -8.40
C ARG A 45 -4.66 1.91 -7.49
N SER A 46 -5.32 3.07 -7.58
CA SER A 46 -4.98 4.27 -6.80
C SER A 46 -5.18 4.15 -5.28
N GLN A 47 -5.75 3.04 -4.79
CA GLN A 47 -5.89 2.77 -3.37
C GLN A 47 -4.64 2.13 -2.73
N PHE A 48 -3.75 1.50 -3.52
CA PHE A 48 -2.62 0.71 -3.01
C PHE A 48 -1.28 1.46 -3.04
N TRP A 49 -0.66 1.64 -1.88
CA TRP A 49 0.66 2.27 -1.72
C TRP A 49 1.68 1.20 -1.36
N VAL A 50 2.53 0.81 -2.32
CA VAL A 50 3.48 -0.29 -2.14
C VAL A 50 4.85 0.25 -1.72
N VAL A 51 5.37 -0.26 -0.62
CA VAL A 51 6.68 0.09 -0.06
C VAL A 51 7.51 -1.18 0.01
N ASP A 52 8.69 -1.18 -0.59
CA ASP A 52 9.65 -2.28 -0.49
C ASP A 52 10.89 -1.89 0.32
N VAL A 53 11.96 -2.68 0.22
CA VAL A 53 13.22 -2.46 0.94
C VAL A 53 13.87 -1.12 0.59
N ASN A 54 13.61 -0.59 -0.61
CA ASN A 54 14.12 0.70 -1.08
C ASN A 54 13.11 1.84 -0.86
N GLY A 55 11.95 1.56 -0.24
CA GLY A 55 10.91 2.54 0.05
C GLY A 55 9.73 2.50 -0.91
N LEU A 56 8.96 3.60 -0.97
CA LEU A 56 7.79 3.76 -1.82
C LEU A 56 8.14 3.50 -3.28
N ILE A 57 7.33 2.69 -3.96
CA ILE A 57 7.47 2.37 -5.37
C ILE A 57 6.64 3.33 -6.22
N THR A 58 7.30 4.00 -7.17
CA THR A 58 6.71 4.96 -8.09
C THR A 58 7.08 4.60 -9.54
N GLU A 59 6.51 5.32 -10.51
CA GLU A 59 6.85 5.15 -11.93
C GLU A 59 8.31 5.53 -12.25
N GLU A 60 9.01 6.20 -11.33
CA GLU A 60 10.43 6.57 -11.46
C GLU A 60 11.37 5.43 -11.04
N ARG A 61 10.87 4.35 -10.42
CA ARG A 61 11.69 3.21 -10.00
C ARG A 61 12.37 2.56 -11.20
N GLU A 62 13.70 2.61 -11.20
CA GLU A 62 14.53 1.82 -12.10
C GLU A 62 14.40 0.32 -11.78
N ASP A 63 14.42 -0.52 -12.81
CA ASP A 63 14.35 -2.00 -12.70
C ASP A 63 13.16 -2.58 -11.91
N ILE A 64 12.00 -1.93 -12.00
CA ILE A 64 10.76 -2.43 -11.41
C ILE A 64 10.28 -3.74 -12.05
N ASP A 65 9.95 -4.74 -11.23
CA ASP A 65 9.35 -5.99 -11.69
C ASP A 65 8.02 -5.73 -12.41
N HIS A 66 7.82 -6.40 -13.55
CA HIS A 66 6.62 -6.24 -14.39
C HIS A 66 5.32 -6.53 -13.63
N GLU A 67 5.32 -7.44 -12.65
CA GLU A 67 4.16 -7.73 -11.82
C GLU A 67 3.87 -6.65 -10.77
N VAL A 68 4.89 -5.90 -10.35
CA VAL A 68 4.81 -4.79 -9.38
C VAL A 68 4.45 -3.48 -10.08
N LYS A 69 4.92 -3.28 -11.31
CA LYS A 69 4.71 -2.07 -12.12
C LYS A 69 3.27 -1.53 -12.14
N PRO A 70 2.21 -2.36 -12.23
CA PRO A 70 0.83 -1.88 -12.15
C PRO A 70 0.46 -1.23 -10.82
N PHE A 71 1.25 -1.37 -9.76
CA PHE A 71 1.02 -0.75 -8.45
C PHE A 71 1.95 0.42 -8.17
N ALA A 72 2.83 0.77 -9.11
CA ALA A 72 3.68 1.95 -9.00
C ALA A 72 2.84 3.23 -8.93
N ARG A 73 3.21 4.14 -8.03
CA ARG A 73 2.56 5.44 -7.90
C ARG A 73 2.98 6.40 -9.01
N LYS A 74 2.00 7.11 -9.57
CA LYS A 74 2.26 8.12 -10.60
C LYS A 74 2.96 9.31 -9.96
N THR A 75 3.99 9.85 -10.61
CA THR A 75 4.76 10.99 -10.07
C THR A 75 3.86 12.17 -9.71
N ASN A 76 2.87 12.48 -10.54
CA ASN A 76 1.93 13.57 -10.28
C ASN A 76 1.04 13.35 -9.03
N GLU A 77 0.72 12.11 -8.65
CA GLU A 77 -0.07 11.80 -7.45
C GLU A 77 0.73 12.09 -6.16
N ILE A 78 2.07 11.96 -6.22
CA ILE A 78 2.95 12.03 -5.06
C ILE A 78 3.62 13.41 -4.90
N SER A 79 3.89 14.13 -5.99
CA SER A 79 4.55 15.44 -5.92
C SER A 79 3.78 16.46 -5.08
N HIS A 80 2.45 16.45 -5.17
CA HIS A 80 1.59 17.34 -4.38
C HIS A 80 1.54 16.98 -2.89
N ARG A 81 1.97 15.77 -2.54
CA ARG A 81 1.98 15.20 -1.19
C ARG A 81 3.36 15.28 -0.54
N GLY A 82 4.36 15.82 -1.23
CA GLY A 82 5.76 15.83 -0.76
C GLY A 82 6.41 14.46 -0.69
N LEU A 83 5.78 13.42 -1.27
CA LEU A 83 6.37 12.09 -1.41
C LEU A 83 7.18 11.99 -2.70
N ARG A 84 8.13 11.07 -2.68
CA ARG A 84 9.07 10.79 -3.78
C ARG A 84 9.31 9.28 -3.88
N GLU A 85 9.94 8.88 -4.97
CA GLU A 85 10.54 7.55 -5.08
C GLU A 85 11.43 7.25 -3.86
N GLY A 86 11.29 6.03 -3.33
CA GLY A 86 12.01 5.59 -2.15
C GLY A 86 11.69 6.34 -0.86
N ALA A 87 10.51 6.98 -0.76
CA ALA A 87 10.04 7.51 0.53
C ALA A 87 9.93 6.36 1.55
N SER A 88 10.36 6.60 2.78
CA SER A 88 10.31 5.61 3.86
C SER A 88 8.87 5.25 4.23
N LEU A 89 8.70 4.08 4.86
CA LEU A 89 7.38 3.66 5.34
C LEU A 89 6.75 4.71 6.26
N VAL A 90 7.53 5.32 7.15
CA VAL A 90 7.04 6.34 8.10
C VAL A 90 6.55 7.59 7.36
N GLU A 91 7.32 8.09 6.38
CA GLU A 91 6.91 9.23 5.53
C GLU A 91 5.59 8.92 4.81
N VAL A 92 5.48 7.72 4.22
CA VAL A 92 4.26 7.27 3.52
C VAL A 92 3.07 7.19 4.49
N LEU A 93 3.23 6.62 5.67
CA LEU A 93 2.15 6.49 6.66
C LEU A 93 1.63 7.85 7.13
N GLN A 94 2.52 8.79 7.40
CA GLN A 94 2.16 10.13 7.88
C GLN A 94 1.38 10.93 6.84
N GLU A 95 1.76 10.80 5.57
CA GLU A 95 1.15 11.54 4.48
C GLU A 95 -0.12 10.87 3.95
N VAL A 96 -0.09 9.54 3.74
CA VAL A 96 -1.23 8.79 3.20
C VAL A 96 -2.34 8.63 4.24
N LYS A 97 -1.98 8.53 5.53
CA LYS A 97 -2.90 8.26 6.65
C LYS A 97 -3.82 7.06 6.37
N PRO A 98 -3.24 5.89 6.06
CA PRO A 98 -3.98 4.77 5.50
C PRO A 98 -5.01 4.20 6.47
N ASP A 99 -6.03 3.55 5.92
CA ASP A 99 -7.04 2.80 6.68
C ASP A 99 -6.52 1.41 7.04
N VAL A 100 -5.65 0.86 6.19
CA VAL A 100 -5.10 -0.49 6.34
C VAL A 100 -3.59 -0.47 6.11
N LEU A 101 -2.86 -1.10 7.03
CA LEU A 101 -1.43 -1.39 6.88
C LEU A 101 -1.22 -2.92 6.78
N LEU A 102 -0.74 -3.37 5.62
CA LEU A 102 -0.58 -4.78 5.29
C LEU A 102 0.91 -5.14 5.19
N GLY A 103 1.40 -6.00 6.09
CA GLY A 103 2.79 -6.48 6.11
C GLY A 103 2.94 -7.83 5.41
N LEU A 104 3.69 -7.85 4.31
CA LEU A 104 3.93 -8.99 3.40
C LEU A 104 5.42 -9.12 3.03
N ALA A 105 6.32 -8.64 3.90
CA ALA A 105 7.75 -8.54 3.61
C ALA A 105 8.59 -9.72 4.14
N ALA A 106 8.03 -10.62 4.95
CA ALA A 106 8.79 -11.65 5.68
C ALA A 106 9.95 -11.08 6.53
N VAL A 107 9.81 -9.84 7.01
CA VAL A 107 10.83 -9.14 7.80
C VAL A 107 10.40 -8.94 9.25
N GLY A 108 11.33 -9.32 10.13
CA GLY A 108 11.50 -8.95 11.53
C GLY A 108 11.07 -7.55 11.91
N GLY A 109 10.11 -7.38 12.82
CA GLY A 109 9.94 -6.11 13.55
C GLY A 109 9.45 -4.93 12.69
N LEU A 110 8.79 -5.22 11.56
CA LEU A 110 8.18 -4.23 10.67
C LEU A 110 7.27 -3.24 11.42
N PHE A 111 6.49 -3.73 12.37
CA PHE A 111 5.57 -2.91 13.17
C PHE A 111 6.26 -2.37 14.43
N SER A 112 7.34 -1.63 14.22
CA SER A 112 8.05 -0.93 15.30
C SER A 112 7.17 0.14 15.96
N LYS A 113 7.58 0.63 17.14
CA LYS A 113 6.88 1.74 17.81
C LYS A 113 6.73 2.96 16.90
N GLU A 114 7.76 3.29 16.14
CA GLU A 114 7.75 4.42 15.21
C GLU A 114 6.71 4.24 14.10
N VAL A 115 6.65 3.04 13.51
CA VAL A 115 5.66 2.69 12.48
C VAL A 115 4.24 2.74 13.04
N LEU A 116 4.03 2.22 14.26
CA LEU A 116 2.72 2.23 14.90
C LEU A 116 2.26 3.64 15.29
N GLU A 117 3.16 4.50 15.78
CA GLU A 117 2.85 5.91 16.06
C GLU A 117 2.56 6.69 14.78
N ALA A 118 3.28 6.43 13.69
CA ALA A 118 2.97 7.00 12.38
C ALA A 118 1.59 6.56 11.88
N PHE A 119 1.29 5.25 11.99
CA PHE A 119 0.00 4.68 11.61
C PHE A 119 -1.18 5.20 12.45
N ARG A 120 -0.93 5.64 13.69
CA ARG A 120 -1.94 6.28 14.56
C ARG A 120 -2.54 7.55 13.93
N GLY A 121 -1.87 8.15 12.95
CA GLY A 121 -2.39 9.25 12.15
C GLY A 121 -3.50 8.88 11.17
N SER A 122 -3.88 7.59 11.08
CA SER A 122 -5.00 7.13 10.25
C SER A 122 -6.27 7.94 10.49
N THR A 123 -6.98 8.24 9.41
CA THR A 123 -8.28 8.91 9.46
C THR A 123 -9.45 7.95 9.63
N SER A 124 -9.19 6.64 9.57
CA SER A 124 -10.20 5.60 9.76
C SER A 124 -10.69 5.56 11.19
N THR A 125 -12.00 5.36 11.37
CA THR A 125 -12.58 5.06 12.69
C THR A 125 -12.22 3.66 13.19
N ARG A 126 -11.76 2.76 12.30
CA ARG A 126 -11.37 1.37 12.61
C ARG A 126 -10.17 0.98 11.74
N PRO A 127 -8.98 1.54 11.99
CA PRO A 127 -7.79 1.20 11.22
C PRO A 127 -7.40 -0.27 11.47
N ALA A 128 -6.84 -0.92 10.45
CA ALA A 128 -6.46 -2.33 10.52
C ALA A 128 -4.98 -2.53 10.20
N ILE A 129 -4.32 -3.40 10.98
CA ILE A 129 -2.96 -3.87 10.69
C ILE A 129 -3.05 -5.37 10.46
N LEU A 130 -2.46 -5.85 9.36
CA LEU A 130 -2.39 -7.26 9.02
C LEU A 130 -0.93 -7.70 8.92
N ALA A 131 -0.46 -8.39 9.96
CA ALA A 131 0.87 -9.00 10.03
C ALA A 131 0.83 -10.41 9.43
N MET A 132 1.09 -10.53 8.12
CA MET A 132 0.87 -11.78 7.38
C MET A 132 2.16 -12.57 7.12
N SER A 133 3.31 -12.06 7.59
CA SER A 133 4.61 -12.73 7.51
C SER A 133 4.64 -13.98 8.40
N ASN A 134 5.28 -15.04 7.90
CA ASN A 134 5.58 -16.26 8.66
C ASN A 134 7.09 -16.54 8.63
N PRO A 135 7.64 -17.26 9.62
CA PRO A 135 7.04 -17.66 10.90
C PRO A 135 6.87 -16.47 11.86
N THR A 136 6.22 -16.67 13.02
CA THR A 136 5.96 -15.63 14.03
C THR A 136 7.20 -14.91 14.57
N THR A 137 8.39 -15.48 14.37
CA THR A 137 9.67 -14.86 14.78
C THR A 137 10.18 -13.80 13.81
N ASN A 138 9.52 -13.62 12.64
CA ASN A 138 9.68 -12.48 11.75
C ASN A 138 8.66 -11.40 12.18
#